data_AF-A0A7X4DIK1-F1
#
_entry.id   AF-A0A7X4DIK1-F1
#
_cell.length_a   1.000
_cell.length_b   1.000
_cell.length_c   1.000
_cell.angle_alpha   90.00
_cell.angle_beta   90.00
_cell.angle_gamma   90.00
#
_symmetry.space_group_name_H-M   'P 1'
#
loop_
_entity.id
_entity.type
_entity.pdbx_description
1 polymer ?
#
loop_
_entity_poly.entity_id
_entity_poly.type
_entity_poly.pdbx_seq_one_letter_code
_entity_poly.pdbx_strand_id
1 'polypeptide(L)'
;MPYLIASLGALAAGPLLHAGAGHRRGFAPVLDGLSRTAIPGLVFLAFVPAAVGEGDWFILAALAAGFLIPVAIERTSRRATRPTHRLALLAGLSGFVVHNGLDGAALATLPLDADPSFPMAIVLHRLPVGLAVWWLVAREIDRRAGIGALAALMLATVGGYLFGVAVDGVVSDSGALTLYQAVVAGSLVHVVVHQHEAAASPADRRREGWGAILALALLLAVFLFGTDAGASGPAAFASRLYVLSAESAPALLLAYLFAGLLSAFLPQRSVRWMEKGGGVSQSVRGMAIGLPFPICSCGVVPLYRSLIQRGAPPAAAMAFLVATPELGLDAVLLSIPLLGPQVTVLRLVTAALVAMLVGWWVGGRLKKAERAEEGIEAPGQTPGTIQRLGAALRTGTGEVVDHTAPWIVLGLGVAALVTPFLESGWLGSLPPVADVFLFALLGFPTYVCAASATPLVAAFLATGLSPGAGIAFLITGPATNISTLGLVSSLHGRRAAIAFALVMVTLAVTSGIAINTTFGALPVPSLATLIEEAPSLLQQASLVILTGLFLRSVVRRGPRAFAGELREGLGWAH
;
A
#
# COMPACT_ATOMS: atom_id res chain seq x y z
N MET A 1 30.34 21.00 10.73
CA MET A 1 30.69 21.67 9.45
C MET A 1 30.77 20.78 8.20
N PRO A 2 31.49 19.63 8.14
CA PRO A 2 31.62 18.88 6.87
C PRO A 2 30.25 18.42 6.31
N TYR A 3 29.35 17.97 7.17
CA TYR A 3 27.98 17.60 6.79
C TYR A 3 27.13 18.77 6.31
N LEU A 4 27.34 19.99 6.82
CA LEU A 4 26.68 21.19 6.29
C LEU A 4 27.10 21.45 4.84
N ILE A 5 28.41 21.39 4.55
CA ILE A 5 28.94 21.59 3.20
C ILE A 5 28.42 20.50 2.26
N ALA A 6 28.43 19.24 2.70
CA ALA A 6 27.90 18.12 1.94
C ALA A 6 26.39 18.30 1.65
N SER A 7 25.61 18.75 2.63
CA SER A 7 24.18 19.06 2.49
C SER A 7 23.90 20.16 1.47
N LEU A 8 24.70 21.23 1.46
CA LEU A 8 24.59 22.29 0.46
C LEU A 8 24.96 21.78 -0.94
N GLY A 9 25.99 20.94 -1.04
CA GLY A 9 26.35 20.26 -2.29
C GLY A 9 25.23 19.35 -2.81
N ALA A 10 24.58 18.61 -1.93
CA ALA A 10 23.45 17.74 -2.27
C ALA A 10 22.25 18.54 -2.83
N LEU A 11 21.91 19.68 -2.22
CA LEU A 11 20.87 20.58 -2.73
C LEU A 11 21.23 21.17 -4.10
N ALA A 12 22.52 21.45 -4.34
CA ALA A 12 23.03 21.99 -5.61
C ALA A 12 23.10 20.94 -6.75
N ALA A 13 22.91 19.66 -6.46
CA ALA A 13 23.10 18.59 -7.43
C ALA A 13 22.17 18.71 -8.66
N GLY A 14 20.93 19.21 -8.48
CA GLY A 14 19.95 19.37 -9.56
C GLY A 14 20.44 20.23 -10.73
N PRO A 15 20.76 21.51 -10.50
CA PRO A 15 21.32 22.39 -11.52
C PRO A 15 22.61 21.85 -12.15
N LEU A 16 23.49 21.24 -11.34
CA LEU A 16 24.79 20.71 -11.80
C LEU A 16 24.60 19.51 -12.74
N LEU A 17 23.73 18.57 -12.36
CA LEU A 17 23.38 17.41 -13.18
C LEU A 17 22.66 17.85 -14.47
N HIS A 18 21.78 18.84 -14.38
CA HIS A 18 21.12 19.40 -15.56
C HIS A 18 22.11 20.09 -16.52
N ALA A 19 23.07 20.85 -15.98
CA ALA A 19 24.12 21.49 -16.79
C ALA A 19 25.03 20.46 -17.48
N GLY A 20 25.42 19.39 -16.77
CA GLY A 20 26.25 18.31 -17.31
C GLY A 20 25.53 17.37 -18.28
N ALA A 21 24.22 17.16 -18.11
CA ALA A 21 23.43 16.29 -18.99
C ALA A 21 23.09 16.92 -20.35
N GLY A 22 23.18 18.25 -20.49
CA GLY A 22 22.83 18.98 -21.72
C GLY A 22 21.36 18.83 -22.14
N HIS A 23 21.00 19.28 -23.35
CA HIS A 23 19.65 19.12 -23.93
C HIS A 23 19.32 17.67 -24.35
N ARG A 24 19.91 16.66 -23.68
CA ARG A 24 19.66 15.24 -23.99
C ARG A 24 18.19 14.93 -23.74
N ARG A 25 17.45 14.61 -24.81
CA ARG A 25 16.01 14.30 -24.81
C ARG A 25 15.59 13.22 -23.79
N GLY A 26 16.52 12.41 -23.27
CA GLY A 26 16.23 11.35 -22.31
C GLY A 26 16.39 11.70 -20.83
N PHE A 27 16.93 12.87 -20.48
CA PHE A 27 17.20 13.21 -19.06
C PHE A 27 15.94 13.68 -18.32
N ALA A 28 15.08 14.46 -18.99
CA ALA A 28 13.83 14.96 -18.42
C ALA A 28 12.89 13.84 -17.91
N PRO A 29 12.61 12.76 -18.69
CA PRO A 29 11.81 11.64 -18.19
C PRO A 29 12.40 10.96 -16.95
N VAL A 30 13.73 10.89 -16.81
CA VAL A 30 14.36 10.28 -15.63
C VAL A 30 14.10 11.14 -14.38
N LEU A 31 14.26 12.46 -14.46
CA LEU A 31 13.96 13.36 -13.34
C LEU A 31 12.47 13.35 -12.98
N ASP A 32 11.61 13.24 -13.99
CA ASP A 32 10.17 13.06 -13.83
C ASP A 32 9.80 11.79 -13.06
N GLY A 33 10.52 10.69 -13.30
CA GLY A 33 10.36 9.46 -12.54
C GLY A 33 10.90 9.57 -11.11
N LEU A 34 12.07 10.19 -10.97
CA LEU A 34 12.72 10.38 -9.68
C LEU A 34 11.86 11.22 -8.74
N SER A 35 11.38 12.39 -9.17
CA SER A 35 10.58 13.29 -8.33
C SER A 35 9.27 12.65 -7.88
N ARG A 36 8.58 11.93 -8.79
CA ARG A 36 7.30 11.26 -8.52
C ARG A 36 7.40 10.07 -7.57
N THR A 37 8.58 9.48 -7.45
CA THR A 37 8.80 8.37 -6.52
C THR A 37 9.44 8.86 -5.22
N ALA A 38 10.40 9.77 -5.29
CA ALA A 38 11.15 10.23 -4.11
C ALA A 38 10.32 11.09 -3.16
N ILE A 39 9.54 12.06 -3.65
CA ILE A 39 8.77 12.97 -2.77
C ILE A 39 7.71 12.20 -1.97
N PRO A 40 6.79 11.44 -2.61
CA PRO A 40 5.85 10.62 -1.85
C PRO A 40 6.57 9.57 -0.98
N GLY A 41 7.63 8.95 -1.51
CA GLY A 41 8.42 7.97 -0.77
C GLY A 41 9.00 8.51 0.53
N LEU A 42 9.57 9.72 0.54
CA LEU A 42 10.08 10.35 1.77
C LEU A 42 8.97 10.63 2.78
N VAL A 43 7.82 11.15 2.32
CA VAL A 43 6.68 11.41 3.20
C VAL A 43 6.15 10.11 3.82
N PHE A 44 5.99 9.05 3.01
CA PHE A 44 5.44 7.78 3.49
C PHE A 44 6.42 6.92 4.29
N LEU A 45 7.73 6.99 4.01
CA LEU A 45 8.74 6.15 4.68
C LEU A 45 9.39 6.82 5.88
N ALA A 46 9.49 8.16 5.89
CA ALA A 46 10.14 8.89 6.99
C ALA A 46 9.12 9.63 7.86
N PHE A 47 8.27 10.47 7.27
CA PHE A 47 7.38 11.35 8.04
C PHE A 47 6.21 10.61 8.69
N VAL A 48 5.51 9.78 7.93
CA VAL A 48 4.29 9.08 8.41
C VAL A 48 4.59 8.09 9.55
N PRO A 49 5.63 7.24 9.49
CA PRO A 49 5.98 6.34 10.59
C PRO A 49 6.38 7.09 11.86
N ALA A 50 7.11 8.20 11.75
CA ALA A 50 7.47 9.03 12.90
C ALA A 50 6.22 9.60 13.59
N ALA A 51 5.28 10.17 12.82
CA ALA A 51 4.01 10.69 13.35
C ALA A 51 3.16 9.60 14.03
N VAL A 52 3.13 8.40 13.45
CA VAL A 52 2.47 7.24 14.05
C VAL A 52 3.12 6.82 15.36
N GLY A 53 4.45 6.81 15.40
CA GLY A 53 5.19 6.38 16.58
C GLY A 53 5.07 7.32 17.78
N GLU A 54 4.81 8.61 17.53
CA GLU A 54 4.49 9.62 18.55
C GLU A 54 3.00 9.59 18.97
N GLY A 55 2.16 8.86 18.23
CA GLY A 55 0.71 8.77 18.51
C GLY A 55 -0.07 10.04 18.18
N ASP A 56 0.47 10.93 17.34
CA ASP A 56 -0.15 12.21 17.03
C ASP A 56 -1.09 12.12 15.81
N TRP A 57 -2.37 11.84 16.11
CA TRP A 57 -3.43 11.78 15.11
C TRP A 57 -3.69 13.11 14.39
N PHE A 58 -3.37 14.25 15.01
CA PHE A 58 -3.58 15.55 14.40
C PHE A 58 -2.59 15.79 13.26
N ILE A 59 -1.35 15.32 13.39
CA ILE A 59 -0.35 15.36 12.31
C ILE A 59 -0.82 14.54 11.11
N LEU A 60 -1.33 13.33 11.34
CA LEU A 60 -1.85 12.48 10.25
C LEU A 60 -3.09 13.09 9.58
N ALA A 61 -4.00 13.67 10.36
CA ALA A 61 -5.17 14.38 9.84
C ALA A 61 -4.77 15.60 9.02
N ALA A 62 -3.77 16.36 9.47
CA ALA A 62 -3.23 17.52 8.74
C ALA A 62 -2.54 17.12 7.43
N LEU A 63 -1.76 16.04 7.43
CA LEU A 63 -1.18 15.47 6.21
C LEU A 63 -2.28 15.08 5.22
N ALA A 64 -3.30 14.37 5.67
CA ALA A 64 -4.43 13.98 4.83
C ALA A 64 -5.20 15.21 4.31
N ALA A 65 -5.44 16.23 5.14
CA ALA A 65 -6.08 17.48 4.74
C ALA A 65 -5.25 18.22 3.68
N GLY A 66 -3.93 18.30 3.85
CA GLY A 66 -3.00 18.88 2.89
C GLY A 66 -3.10 18.23 1.50
N PHE A 67 -3.29 16.92 1.45
CA PHE A 67 -3.51 16.18 0.20
C PHE A 67 -4.93 16.37 -0.37
N LEU A 68 -5.97 16.29 0.47
CA LEU A 68 -7.37 16.24 0.03
C LEU A 68 -7.96 17.63 -0.33
N ILE A 69 -7.50 18.70 0.30
CA ILE A 69 -8.01 20.06 0.04
C ILE A 69 -7.79 20.48 -1.42
N PRO A 70 -6.57 20.38 -2.00
CA PRO A 70 -6.36 20.67 -3.42
C PRO A 70 -7.23 19.82 -4.34
N VAL A 71 -7.38 18.52 -4.05
CA VAL A 71 -8.25 17.60 -4.82
C VAL A 71 -9.70 18.06 -4.81
N ALA A 72 -10.22 18.47 -3.64
CA ALA A 72 -11.59 18.96 -3.51
C ALA A 72 -11.83 20.26 -4.29
N ILE A 73 -10.86 21.18 -4.26
CA ILE A 73 -10.92 22.45 -5.00
C ILE A 73 -10.91 22.19 -6.51
N GLU A 74 -10.03 21.31 -6.99
CA GLU A 74 -9.95 20.96 -8.42
C GLU A 74 -11.23 20.29 -8.94
N ARG A 75 -11.86 19.44 -8.13
CA ARG A 75 -13.14 18.78 -8.48
C ARG A 75 -14.31 19.75 -8.54
N THR A 76 -14.35 20.74 -7.65
CA THR A 76 -15.46 21.70 -7.59
C THR A 76 -15.33 22.82 -8.60
N SER A 77 -14.11 23.17 -9.02
CA SER A 77 -13.87 24.26 -9.96
C SER A 77 -12.89 23.90 -11.08
N ARG A 78 -13.44 23.64 -12.28
CA ARG A 78 -12.64 23.47 -13.51
C ARG A 78 -11.82 24.72 -13.89
N ARG A 79 -12.20 25.90 -13.40
CA ARG A 79 -11.48 27.17 -13.63
C ARG A 79 -10.31 27.38 -12.65
N ALA A 80 -10.23 26.63 -11.55
CA ALA A 80 -9.24 26.83 -10.49
C ALA A 80 -7.99 25.93 -10.60
N THR A 81 -7.87 25.06 -11.62
CA THR A 81 -6.78 24.06 -11.69
C THR A 81 -5.38 24.68 -11.69
N ARG A 82 -5.13 25.71 -12.52
CA ARG A 82 -3.84 26.41 -12.58
C ARG A 82 -3.49 27.23 -11.32
N PRO A 83 -4.37 28.09 -10.77
CA PRO A 83 -4.04 28.84 -9.56
C PRO A 83 -3.87 27.94 -8.34
N THR A 84 -4.68 26.89 -8.19
CA THR A 84 -4.54 25.92 -7.08
C THR A 84 -3.22 25.18 -7.15
N HIS A 85 -2.77 24.76 -8.34
CA HIS A 85 -1.48 24.09 -8.51
C HIS A 85 -0.30 25.00 -8.12
N ARG A 86 -0.31 26.27 -8.56
CA ARG A 86 0.73 27.24 -8.20
C ARG A 86 0.74 27.58 -6.71
N LEU A 87 -0.43 27.75 -6.11
CA LEU A 87 -0.52 28.01 -4.67
C LEU A 87 0.00 26.83 -3.85
N ALA A 88 -0.36 25.60 -4.22
CA ALA A 88 0.13 24.39 -3.59
C ALA A 88 1.66 24.23 -3.77
N LEU A 89 2.19 24.59 -4.94
CA LEU A 89 3.64 24.61 -5.19
C LEU A 89 4.37 25.62 -4.29
N LEU A 90 3.84 26.84 -4.16
CA LEU A 90 4.42 27.88 -3.30
C LEU A 90 4.34 27.51 -1.82
N ALA A 91 3.19 27.00 -1.36
CA ALA A 91 3.03 26.47 -0.02
C ALA A 91 4.02 25.32 0.24
N GLY A 92 4.14 24.39 -0.72
CA GLY A 92 5.16 23.36 -0.80
C GLY A 92 6.57 23.86 -0.58
N LEU A 93 6.96 24.87 -1.35
CA LEU A 93 8.29 25.48 -1.27
C LEU A 93 8.52 26.12 0.11
N SER A 94 7.52 26.79 0.68
CA SER A 94 7.65 27.36 2.02
C SER A 94 7.86 26.31 3.10
N GLY A 95 7.17 25.16 3.03
CA GLY A 95 7.41 24.06 3.97
C GLY A 95 8.79 23.44 3.80
N PHE A 96 9.30 23.30 2.56
CA PHE A 96 10.67 22.86 2.33
C PHE A 96 11.71 23.83 2.91
N VAL A 97 11.50 25.15 2.80
CA VAL A 97 12.37 26.16 3.41
C VAL A 97 12.43 25.97 4.93
N VAL A 98 11.27 25.85 5.58
CA VAL A 98 11.19 25.61 7.03
C VAL A 98 11.88 24.30 7.41
N HIS A 99 11.57 23.20 6.73
CA HIS A 99 12.15 21.89 6.99
C HIS A 99 13.67 21.86 6.81
N ASN A 100 14.20 22.51 5.76
CA ASN A 100 15.65 22.62 5.55
C ASN A 100 16.34 23.44 6.64
N GLY A 101 15.63 24.42 7.23
CA GLY A 101 16.09 25.12 8.42
C GLY A 101 16.18 24.21 9.64
N LEU A 102 15.18 23.35 9.86
CA LEU A 102 15.19 22.38 10.97
C LEU A 102 16.32 21.37 10.83
N ASP A 103 16.54 20.82 9.64
CA ASP A 103 17.71 19.97 9.37
C ASP A 103 19.04 20.69 9.65
N GLY A 104 19.12 21.97 9.28
CA GLY A 104 20.28 22.80 9.55
C GLY A 104 20.55 22.90 11.05
N ALA A 105 19.49 23.15 11.83
CA ALA A 105 19.55 23.19 13.29
C ALA A 105 19.94 21.83 13.88
N ALA A 106 19.38 20.73 13.39
CA ALA A 106 19.73 19.38 13.79
C ALA A 106 21.24 19.11 13.57
N LEU A 107 21.80 19.52 12.43
CA LEU A 107 23.25 19.38 12.16
C LEU A 107 24.13 20.20 13.11
N ALA A 108 23.60 21.25 13.74
CA ALA A 108 24.34 22.09 14.67
C ALA A 108 24.27 21.61 16.12
N THR A 109 23.20 20.90 16.50
CA THR A 109 22.96 20.40 17.86
C THR A 109 23.45 18.98 18.10
N LEU A 110 24.03 18.32 17.09
CA LEU A 110 24.56 16.95 17.22
C LEU A 110 25.69 16.85 18.27
N PRO A 111 25.66 15.83 19.15
CA PRO A 111 26.77 15.50 20.03
C PRO A 111 28.08 15.29 19.27
N LEU A 112 29.22 15.59 19.90
CA LEU A 112 30.56 15.44 19.29
C LEU A 112 30.90 13.98 18.96
N ASP A 113 30.27 13.03 19.64
CA ASP A 113 30.38 11.58 19.50
C ASP A 113 29.20 10.96 18.73
N ALA A 114 28.34 11.79 18.12
CA ALA A 114 27.20 11.30 17.36
C ALA A 114 27.63 10.36 16.23
N ASP A 115 26.88 9.27 16.05
CA ASP A 115 27.08 8.33 14.96
C ASP A 115 27.02 9.09 13.61
N PRO A 116 28.05 8.96 12.74
CA PRO A 116 28.06 9.59 11.42
C PRO A 116 26.88 9.18 10.52
N SER A 117 26.18 8.09 10.84
CA SER A 117 24.99 7.62 10.11
C SER A 117 23.88 8.69 10.05
N PHE A 118 23.52 9.30 11.17
CA PHE A 118 22.44 10.29 11.26
C PHE A 118 22.68 11.57 10.42
N PRO A 119 23.80 12.31 10.56
CA PRO A 119 24.07 13.46 9.72
C PRO A 119 24.26 13.08 8.24
N MET A 120 24.71 11.85 7.94
CA MET A 120 24.75 11.34 6.57
C MET A 120 23.34 11.11 6.00
N ALA A 121 22.40 10.61 6.81
CA ALA A 121 21.00 10.51 6.40
C ALA A 121 20.39 11.88 6.06
N ILE A 122 20.76 12.93 6.80
CA ILE A 122 20.40 14.32 6.48
C ILE A 122 20.93 14.72 5.09
N VAL A 123 22.22 14.48 4.84
CA VAL A 123 22.84 14.80 3.53
C VAL A 123 22.18 14.00 2.39
N LEU A 124 21.94 12.71 2.59
CA LEU A 124 21.44 11.81 1.54
C LEU A 124 20.01 12.13 1.12
N HIS A 125 19.12 12.50 2.04
CA HIS A 125 17.73 12.80 1.69
C HIS A 125 17.59 14.18 1.00
N ARG A 126 18.57 15.07 1.16
CA ARG A 126 18.61 16.38 0.48
C ARG A 126 18.90 16.29 -1.01
N LEU A 127 19.59 15.24 -1.44
CA LEU A 127 19.87 15.00 -2.86
C LEU A 127 18.58 14.85 -3.70
N PRO A 128 17.65 13.92 -3.39
CA PRO A 128 16.40 13.82 -4.12
C PRO A 128 15.51 15.07 -3.95
N VAL A 129 15.52 15.73 -2.80
CA VAL A 129 14.76 16.97 -2.57
C VAL A 129 15.28 18.10 -3.47
N GLY A 130 16.57 18.36 -3.50
CA GLY A 130 17.18 19.40 -4.35
C GLY A 130 16.93 19.14 -5.85
N LEU A 131 17.07 17.87 -6.28
CA LEU A 131 16.74 17.45 -7.65
C LEU A 131 15.27 17.70 -7.98
N ALA A 132 14.36 17.32 -7.09
CA ALA A 132 12.92 17.43 -7.33
C ALA A 132 12.46 18.89 -7.28
N VAL A 133 12.93 19.71 -6.33
CA VAL A 133 12.60 21.14 -6.24
C VAL A 133 13.12 21.90 -7.45
N TRP A 134 14.37 21.65 -7.86
CA TRP A 134 14.91 22.20 -9.10
C TRP A 134 14.00 21.88 -10.28
N TRP A 135 13.72 20.60 -10.48
CA TRP A 135 12.95 20.12 -11.62
C TRP A 135 11.53 20.68 -11.63
N LEU A 136 10.85 20.66 -10.49
CA LEU A 136 9.47 21.09 -10.34
C LEU A 136 9.32 22.60 -10.58
N VAL A 137 10.15 23.41 -9.92
CA VAL A 137 10.06 24.88 -10.01
C VAL A 137 10.59 25.39 -11.34
N ALA A 138 11.70 24.84 -11.85
CA ALA A 138 12.28 25.27 -13.12
C ALA A 138 11.36 25.00 -14.31
N ARG A 139 10.53 23.95 -14.22
CA ARG A 139 9.57 23.55 -15.24
C ARG A 139 8.24 24.31 -15.15
N GLU A 140 7.72 24.51 -13.95
CA GLU A 140 6.37 25.08 -13.75
C GLU A 140 6.37 26.62 -13.74
N ILE A 141 7.47 27.24 -13.28
CA ILE A 141 7.62 28.70 -13.25
C ILE A 141 8.65 29.11 -14.30
N ASP A 142 9.94 29.04 -13.96
CA ASP A 142 11.07 29.24 -14.86
C ASP A 142 12.38 28.84 -14.16
N ARG A 143 13.47 28.79 -14.94
CA ARG A 143 14.79 28.43 -14.44
C ARG A 143 15.32 29.36 -13.33
N ARG A 144 15.00 30.66 -13.35
CA ARG A 144 15.47 31.62 -12.35
C ARG A 144 14.77 31.39 -11.02
N ALA A 145 13.47 31.13 -11.04
CA ALA A 145 12.70 30.72 -9.88
C ALA A 145 13.25 29.42 -9.28
N GLY A 146 13.67 28.46 -10.12
CA GLY A 146 14.35 27.23 -9.66
C GLY A 146 15.65 27.51 -8.90
N ILE A 147 16.49 28.42 -9.40
CA ILE A 147 17.73 28.84 -8.70
C ILE A 147 17.36 29.55 -7.39
N GLY A 148 16.40 30.46 -7.40
CA GLY A 148 15.95 31.19 -6.23
C GLY A 148 15.41 30.27 -5.13
N ALA A 149 14.63 29.26 -5.50
CA ALA A 149 14.11 28.24 -4.60
C ALA A 149 15.26 27.48 -3.91
N LEU A 150 16.24 26.97 -4.67
CA LEU A 150 17.39 26.28 -4.10
C LEU A 150 18.24 27.19 -3.21
N ALA A 151 18.45 28.44 -3.61
CA ALA A 151 19.16 29.42 -2.79
C ALA A 151 18.42 29.66 -1.45
N ALA A 152 17.09 29.75 -1.47
CA ALA A 152 16.30 29.87 -0.25
C ALA A 152 16.45 28.65 0.67
N LEU A 153 16.44 27.42 0.12
CA LEU A 153 16.67 26.19 0.90
C LEU A 153 18.09 26.14 1.50
N MET A 154 19.10 26.56 0.74
CA MET A 154 20.48 26.64 1.21
C MET A 154 20.64 27.69 2.31
N LEU A 155 20.07 28.89 2.13
CA LEU A 155 20.10 29.95 3.14
C LEU A 155 19.38 29.53 4.42
N ALA A 156 18.22 28.87 4.29
CA ALA A 156 17.50 28.34 5.44
C ALA A 156 18.32 27.27 6.18
N THR A 157 18.98 26.37 5.46
CA THR A 157 19.90 25.39 6.06
C THR A 157 21.02 26.06 6.84
N VAL A 158 21.69 27.04 6.24
CA VAL A 158 22.79 27.76 6.90
C VAL A 158 22.27 28.52 8.10
N GLY A 159 21.13 29.21 7.98
CA GLY A 159 20.47 29.90 9.09
C GLY A 159 20.13 28.95 10.23
N GLY A 160 19.52 27.81 9.93
CA GLY A 160 19.25 26.74 10.89
C GLY A 160 20.52 26.27 11.59
N TYR A 161 21.61 26.05 10.85
CA TYR A 161 22.88 25.62 11.44
C TYR A 161 23.52 26.69 12.34
N LEU A 162 23.44 27.96 11.95
CA LEU A 162 24.04 29.05 12.71
C LEU A 162 23.23 29.43 13.96
N PHE A 163 21.90 29.38 13.86
CA PHE A 163 20.98 29.85 14.91
C PHE A 163 20.24 28.71 15.63
N GLY A 164 20.48 27.45 15.26
CA GLY A 164 19.74 26.28 15.75
C GLY A 164 19.72 26.20 17.27
N VAL A 165 20.88 26.36 17.92
CA VAL A 165 21.01 26.34 19.40
C VAL A 165 20.20 27.46 20.08
N ALA A 166 20.06 28.62 19.43
CA ALA A 166 19.31 29.76 19.98
C ALA A 166 17.79 29.62 19.78
N VAL A 167 17.37 28.80 18.80
CA VAL A 167 15.99 28.65 18.36
C VAL A 167 15.39 27.30 18.79
N ASP A 168 16.21 26.36 19.24
CA ASP A 168 15.84 25.01 19.65
C ASP A 168 14.67 25.02 20.65
N GLY A 169 14.72 25.88 21.67
CA GLY A 169 13.65 26.01 22.68
C GLY A 169 12.36 26.68 22.22
N VAL A 170 12.34 27.37 21.07
CA VAL A 170 11.13 27.99 20.49
C VAL A 170 10.48 27.07 19.45
N VAL A 171 11.30 26.29 18.76
CA VAL A 171 10.87 25.41 17.67
C VAL A 171 10.39 24.06 18.18
N SER A 172 11.08 23.48 19.16
CA SER A 172 10.75 22.14 19.72
C SER A 172 9.39 22.07 20.42
N ASP A 173 8.87 23.20 20.91
CA ASP A 173 7.59 23.25 21.67
C ASP A 173 6.38 23.68 20.81
N SER A 174 6.59 23.93 19.52
CA SER A 174 5.56 24.49 18.63
C SER A 174 4.87 23.41 17.80
N GLY A 175 3.86 22.73 18.37
CA GLY A 175 3.01 21.77 17.61
C GLY A 175 2.42 22.37 16.32
N ALA A 176 2.29 23.70 16.24
CA ALA A 176 1.90 24.43 15.05
C ALA A 176 2.88 24.27 13.86
N LEU A 177 4.19 24.17 14.11
CA LEU A 177 5.20 24.01 13.06
C LEU A 177 5.13 22.61 12.45
N THR A 178 4.98 21.59 13.30
CA THR A 178 4.82 20.19 12.87
C THR A 178 3.50 20.01 12.11
N LEU A 179 2.42 20.63 12.59
CA LEU A 179 1.13 20.64 11.88
C LEU A 179 1.24 21.30 10.50
N TYR A 180 1.93 22.44 10.42
CA TYR A 180 2.18 23.14 9.17
C TYR A 180 2.99 22.26 8.20
N GLN A 181 4.07 21.61 8.66
CA GLN A 181 4.85 20.69 7.85
C GLN A 181 4.01 19.53 7.33
N ALA A 182 3.11 18.98 8.14
CA ALA A 182 2.20 17.93 7.72
C ALA A 182 1.27 18.40 6.58
N VAL A 183 0.59 19.55 6.75
CA VAL A 183 -0.27 20.13 5.70
C VAL A 183 0.51 20.35 4.41
N VAL A 184 1.72 20.93 4.51
CA VAL A 184 2.54 21.21 3.34
C VAL A 184 3.02 19.93 2.66
N ALA A 185 3.47 18.93 3.42
CA ALA A 185 3.88 17.62 2.89
C ALA A 185 2.73 16.95 2.12
N GLY A 186 1.51 16.97 2.67
CA GLY A 186 0.32 16.45 1.99
C GLY A 186 0.04 17.16 0.67
N SER A 187 0.16 18.50 0.65
CA SER A 187 -0.07 19.32 -0.54
C SER A 187 0.99 19.09 -1.63
N LEU A 188 2.24 18.83 -1.24
CA LEU A 188 3.32 18.49 -2.16
C LEU A 188 3.10 17.13 -2.82
N VAL A 189 2.66 16.13 -2.06
CA VAL A 189 2.30 14.83 -2.61
C VAL A 189 1.18 14.98 -3.64
N HIS A 190 0.17 15.82 -3.39
CA HIS A 190 -0.85 16.15 -4.38
C HIS A 190 -0.23 16.74 -5.66
N VAL A 191 0.57 17.81 -5.53
CA VAL A 191 1.19 18.50 -6.69
C VAL A 191 1.98 17.53 -7.57
N VAL A 192 2.76 16.64 -6.97
CA VAL A 192 3.62 15.70 -7.69
C VAL A 192 2.83 14.56 -8.34
N VAL A 193 1.81 14.04 -7.65
CA VAL A 193 0.98 12.92 -8.13
C VAL A 193 -0.02 13.36 -9.21
N HIS A 194 -0.51 14.60 -9.15
CA HIS A 194 -1.59 15.09 -10.02
C HIS A 194 -1.14 15.93 -11.24
N GLN A 195 0.14 15.92 -11.59
CA GLN A 195 0.62 16.58 -12.81
C GLN A 195 0.00 15.98 -14.07
N HIS A 196 -0.76 16.78 -14.81
CA HIS A 196 -1.34 16.40 -16.10
C HIS A 196 -0.32 16.61 -17.21
N GLU A 197 0.09 15.54 -17.89
CA GLU A 197 1.01 15.62 -19.02
C GLU A 197 0.56 14.74 -20.19
N ALA A 198 1.00 15.12 -21.40
CA ALA A 198 0.71 14.42 -22.64
C ALA A 198 1.23 12.97 -22.63
N ALA A 199 0.60 12.11 -23.44
CA ALA A 199 0.93 10.69 -23.54
C ALA A 199 2.43 10.49 -23.83
N ALA A 200 3.16 9.95 -22.85
CA ALA A 200 4.60 9.68 -22.97
C ALA A 200 4.86 8.50 -23.91
N SER A 201 5.90 8.60 -24.73
CA SER A 201 6.33 7.48 -25.59
C SER A 201 6.73 6.25 -24.74
N PRO A 202 6.70 5.02 -25.28
CA PRO A 202 7.17 3.85 -24.55
C PRO A 202 8.62 3.98 -24.04
N ALA A 203 9.47 4.68 -24.79
CA ALA A 203 10.85 4.94 -24.40
C ALA A 203 10.95 5.91 -23.21
N ASP A 204 10.09 6.92 -23.17
CA ASP A 204 10.07 7.90 -22.07
C ASP A 204 9.49 7.28 -20.80
N ARG A 205 8.45 6.45 -20.90
CA ARG A 205 7.95 5.66 -19.76
C ARG A 205 9.05 4.78 -19.15
N ARG A 206 9.88 4.17 -20.00
CA ARG A 206 11.01 3.36 -19.53
C ARG A 206 12.06 4.18 -18.79
N ARG A 207 12.34 5.39 -19.27
CA ARG A 207 13.26 6.33 -18.63
C ARG A 207 12.71 6.86 -17.30
N GLU A 208 11.43 7.20 -17.23
CA GLU A 208 10.74 7.51 -15.97
C GLU A 208 10.85 6.34 -14.99
N GLY A 209 10.64 5.12 -15.48
CA GLY A 209 10.83 3.90 -14.72
C GLY A 209 12.23 3.80 -14.08
N TRP A 210 13.30 4.07 -14.83
CA TRP A 210 14.66 4.13 -14.28
C TRP A 210 14.86 5.25 -13.26
N GLY A 211 14.23 6.40 -13.47
CA GLY A 211 14.18 7.48 -12.47
C GLY A 211 13.57 7.03 -11.14
N ALA A 212 12.48 6.25 -11.20
CA ALA A 212 11.86 5.66 -10.02
C ALA A 212 12.78 4.65 -9.31
N ILE A 213 13.53 3.82 -10.05
CA ILE A 213 14.53 2.92 -9.45
C ILE A 213 15.61 3.71 -8.71
N LEU A 214 16.11 4.78 -9.33
CA LEU A 214 17.10 5.65 -8.68
C LEU A 214 16.52 6.29 -7.40
N ALA A 215 15.27 6.74 -7.42
CA ALA A 215 14.60 7.23 -6.23
C ALA A 215 14.46 6.16 -5.13
N LEU A 216 14.04 4.94 -5.46
CA LEU A 216 13.94 3.83 -4.50
C LEU A 216 15.31 3.46 -3.90
N ALA A 217 16.37 3.47 -4.71
CA ALA A 217 17.73 3.24 -4.23
C ALA A 217 18.20 4.34 -3.27
N LEU A 218 17.89 5.62 -3.57
CA LEU A 218 18.18 6.74 -2.68
C LEU A 218 17.38 6.66 -1.38
N LEU A 219 16.09 6.31 -1.44
CA LEU A 219 15.24 6.11 -0.26
C LEU A 219 15.77 4.97 0.62
N LEU A 220 16.17 3.85 0.01
CA LEU A 220 16.80 2.74 0.71
C LEU A 220 18.12 3.16 1.35
N ALA A 221 18.94 3.96 0.67
CA ALA A 221 20.16 4.49 1.25
C ALA A 221 19.86 5.39 2.45
N VAL A 222 18.97 6.39 2.32
CA VAL A 222 18.54 7.24 3.43
C VAL A 222 18.10 6.41 4.63
N PHE A 223 17.35 5.33 4.39
CA PHE A 223 16.91 4.41 5.42
C PHE A 223 18.06 3.65 6.10
N LEU A 224 18.99 3.07 5.31
CA LEU A 224 20.12 2.31 5.84
C LEU A 224 21.07 3.17 6.69
N PHE A 225 21.11 4.49 6.44
CA PHE A 225 21.91 5.44 7.22
C PHE A 225 21.11 6.15 8.34
N GLY A 226 19.77 6.18 8.29
CA GLY A 226 18.93 6.93 9.23
C GLY A 226 18.50 6.15 10.48
N THR A 227 19.41 5.39 11.11
CA THR A 227 19.09 4.48 12.21
C THR A 227 18.74 5.22 13.52
N ASP A 228 17.50 5.67 13.65
CA ASP A 228 16.90 5.95 14.95
C ASP A 228 16.30 4.66 15.52
N ALA A 229 16.89 4.16 16.61
CA ALA A 229 16.52 2.93 17.31
C ALA A 229 15.24 3.07 18.16
N GLY A 230 14.24 3.82 17.67
CA GLY A 230 12.93 3.91 18.30
C GLY A 230 12.04 2.73 17.91
N ALA A 231 11.35 2.12 18.88
CA ALA A 231 10.44 0.98 18.68
C ALA A 231 9.27 1.26 17.71
N SER A 232 9.01 2.53 17.41
CA SER A 232 7.89 2.98 16.57
C SER A 232 8.30 3.90 15.42
N GLY A 233 9.60 4.12 15.19
CA GLY A 233 10.10 5.02 14.13
C GLY A 233 10.17 4.39 12.73
N PRO A 234 10.76 5.11 11.75
CA PRO A 234 10.95 4.64 10.37
C PRO A 234 11.63 3.27 10.28
N ALA A 235 12.65 3.02 11.11
CA ALA A 235 13.35 1.75 11.21
C ALA A 235 12.42 0.57 11.53
N ALA A 236 11.58 0.75 12.54
CA ALA A 236 10.60 -0.25 12.96
C ALA A 236 9.49 -0.45 11.91
N PHE A 237 9.09 0.61 11.20
CA PHE A 237 8.15 0.48 10.08
C PHE A 237 8.73 -0.37 8.94
N ALA A 238 9.98 -0.11 8.55
CA ALA A 238 10.61 -0.85 7.45
C ALA A 238 10.91 -2.31 7.82
N SER A 239 11.27 -2.59 9.08
CA SER A 239 11.44 -3.98 9.53
C SER A 239 10.11 -4.74 9.46
N ARG A 240 9.00 -4.14 9.91
CA ARG A 240 7.65 -4.71 9.76
C ARG A 240 7.28 -4.90 8.29
N LEU A 241 7.55 -3.91 7.44
CA LEU A 241 7.30 -4.00 6.01
C LEU A 241 8.12 -5.12 5.36
N TYR A 242 9.40 -5.29 5.74
CA TYR A 242 10.26 -6.36 5.26
C TYR A 242 9.72 -7.73 5.67
N VAL A 243 9.38 -7.93 6.95
CA VAL A 243 8.83 -9.19 7.46
C VAL A 243 7.53 -9.52 6.74
N LEU A 244 6.58 -8.58 6.67
CA LEU A 244 5.29 -8.81 6.02
C LEU A 244 5.45 -9.10 4.52
N SER A 245 6.40 -8.43 3.85
CA SER A 245 6.70 -8.68 2.44
C SER A 245 7.33 -10.05 2.23
N ALA A 246 8.29 -10.44 3.08
CA ALA A 246 8.97 -11.73 3.02
C ALA A 246 7.99 -12.89 3.26
N GLU A 247 7.08 -12.73 4.22
CA GLU A 247 6.03 -13.70 4.52
C GLU A 247 5.04 -13.84 3.36
N SER A 248 4.64 -12.71 2.75
CA SER A 248 3.65 -12.69 1.65
C SER A 248 4.22 -13.16 0.30
N ALA A 249 5.55 -13.08 0.11
CA ALA A 249 6.15 -13.25 -1.21
C ALA A 249 5.95 -14.63 -1.86
N PRO A 250 6.12 -15.77 -1.16
CA PRO A 250 5.89 -17.09 -1.75
C PRO A 250 4.45 -17.25 -2.27
N ALA A 251 3.46 -16.82 -1.46
CA ALA A 251 2.05 -16.92 -1.81
C ALA A 251 1.69 -16.01 -3.00
N LEU A 252 2.26 -14.80 -3.06
CA LEU A 252 2.09 -13.89 -4.19
C LEU A 252 2.66 -14.45 -5.49
N LEU A 253 3.87 -15.03 -5.47
CA LEU A 253 4.45 -15.67 -6.65
C LEU A 253 3.61 -16.85 -7.13
N LEU A 254 3.14 -17.68 -6.20
CA LEU A 254 2.27 -18.80 -6.51
C LEU A 254 0.95 -18.32 -7.12
N ALA A 255 0.37 -17.24 -6.60
CA ALA A 255 -0.84 -16.65 -7.14
C ALA A 255 -0.65 -16.05 -8.54
N TYR A 256 0.48 -15.40 -8.82
CA TYR A 256 0.80 -14.93 -10.17
C TYR A 256 0.98 -16.09 -11.15
N LEU A 257 1.66 -17.15 -10.73
CA LEU A 257 1.79 -18.37 -11.52
C LEU A 257 0.41 -18.98 -11.80
N PHE A 258 -0.43 -19.14 -10.78
CA PHE A 258 -1.77 -19.70 -10.95
C PHE A 258 -2.67 -18.80 -11.78
N ALA A 259 -2.63 -17.48 -11.63
CA ALA A 259 -3.42 -16.57 -12.46
C ALA A 259 -3.04 -16.70 -13.94
N GLY A 260 -1.74 -16.82 -14.22
CA GLY A 260 -1.22 -17.15 -15.54
C GLY A 260 -1.73 -18.51 -16.05
N LEU A 261 -1.58 -19.57 -15.26
CA LEU A 261 -2.04 -20.91 -15.63
C LEU A 261 -3.56 -20.95 -15.83
N LEU A 262 -4.33 -20.32 -14.96
CA LEU A 262 -5.78 -20.19 -15.07
C LEU A 262 -6.13 -19.48 -16.37
N SER A 263 -5.40 -18.41 -16.71
CA SER A 263 -5.59 -17.65 -17.96
C SER A 263 -5.26 -18.43 -19.24
N ALA A 264 -4.50 -19.53 -19.18
CA ALA A 264 -4.16 -20.36 -20.34
C ALA A 264 -4.84 -21.74 -20.37
N PHE A 265 -5.16 -22.29 -19.19
CA PHE A 265 -5.56 -23.69 -19.00
C PHE A 265 -6.91 -23.87 -18.31
N LEU A 266 -7.56 -22.84 -17.76
CA LEU A 266 -8.86 -23.05 -17.11
C LEU A 266 -9.88 -23.54 -18.16
N PRO A 267 -10.41 -24.77 -18.03
CA PRO A 267 -11.33 -25.31 -19.01
C PRO A 267 -12.67 -24.56 -18.95
N GLN A 268 -13.24 -24.25 -20.12
CA GLN A 268 -14.59 -23.68 -20.25
C GLN A 268 -15.66 -24.49 -19.48
N ARG A 269 -15.44 -25.80 -19.26
CA ARG A 269 -16.32 -26.68 -18.47
C ARG A 269 -16.42 -26.26 -17.00
N SER A 270 -15.32 -25.82 -16.37
CA SER A 270 -15.31 -25.40 -14.97
C SER A 270 -16.08 -24.10 -14.76
N VAL A 271 -15.94 -23.15 -15.71
CA VAL A 271 -16.73 -21.91 -15.72
C VAL A 271 -18.22 -22.22 -15.91
N ARG A 272 -18.57 -23.08 -16.88
CA ARG A 272 -19.96 -23.52 -17.08
C ARG A 272 -20.57 -24.25 -15.88
N TRP A 273 -19.76 -24.95 -15.09
CA TRP A 273 -20.23 -25.56 -13.84
C TRP A 273 -20.57 -24.49 -12.79
N MET A 274 -19.81 -23.40 -12.69
CA MET A 274 -20.16 -22.28 -11.82
C MET A 274 -21.42 -21.54 -12.28
N GLU A 275 -21.72 -21.52 -13.59
CA GLU A 275 -22.87 -20.80 -14.15
C GLU A 275 -24.24 -21.41 -13.79
N LYS A 276 -24.35 -22.72 -13.54
CA LYS A 276 -25.68 -23.35 -13.39
C LYS A 276 -26.40 -22.94 -12.10
N GLY A 277 -27.72 -22.79 -12.17
CA GLY A 277 -28.57 -22.49 -11.01
C GLY A 277 -28.66 -20.98 -10.69
N GLY A 278 -29.34 -20.65 -9.59
CA GLY A 278 -29.49 -19.26 -9.12
C GLY A 278 -28.30 -18.76 -8.28
N GLY A 279 -28.33 -17.50 -7.86
CA GLY A 279 -27.21 -16.83 -7.18
C GLY A 279 -26.69 -17.55 -5.93
N VAL A 280 -27.55 -18.20 -5.15
CA VAL A 280 -27.13 -19.00 -3.98
C VAL A 280 -26.30 -20.21 -4.41
N SER A 281 -26.76 -20.98 -5.40
CA SER A 281 -26.03 -22.15 -5.91
C SER A 281 -24.69 -21.74 -6.52
N GLN A 282 -24.66 -20.62 -7.25
CA GLN A 282 -23.42 -20.07 -7.80
C GLN A 282 -22.44 -19.67 -6.68
N SER A 283 -22.92 -19.06 -5.60
CA SER A 283 -22.09 -18.67 -4.45
C SER A 283 -21.50 -19.89 -3.74
N VAL A 284 -22.30 -20.93 -3.48
CA VAL A 284 -21.81 -22.19 -2.89
C VAL A 284 -20.72 -22.82 -3.75
N ARG A 285 -20.90 -22.82 -5.09
CA ARG A 285 -19.89 -23.37 -6.01
C ARG A 285 -18.61 -22.55 -6.05
N GLY A 286 -18.72 -21.22 -6.00
CA GLY A 286 -17.57 -20.33 -5.91
C GLY A 286 -16.77 -20.54 -4.62
N MET A 287 -17.46 -20.60 -3.49
CA MET A 287 -16.88 -20.92 -2.18
C MET A 287 -16.19 -22.29 -2.19
N ALA A 288 -16.85 -23.32 -2.73
CA ALA A 288 -16.28 -24.67 -2.81
C ALA A 288 -15.01 -24.74 -3.69
N ILE A 289 -14.92 -23.90 -4.72
CA ILE A 289 -13.70 -23.76 -5.53
C ILE A 289 -12.61 -23.04 -4.75
N GLY A 290 -12.93 -22.07 -3.89
CA GLY A 290 -11.94 -21.31 -3.11
C GLY A 290 -11.30 -22.13 -1.98
N LEU A 291 -12.07 -23.01 -1.34
CA LEU A 291 -11.66 -23.77 -0.15
C LEU A 291 -10.32 -24.54 -0.27
N PRO A 292 -10.01 -25.24 -1.38
CA PRO A 292 -8.76 -25.99 -1.50
C PRO A 292 -7.51 -25.13 -1.70
N PHE A 293 -7.67 -23.84 -2.01
CA PHE A 293 -6.55 -22.98 -2.38
C PHE A 293 -6.00 -22.26 -1.16
N PRO A 294 -4.76 -22.57 -0.70
CA PRO A 294 -4.10 -21.87 0.41
C PRO A 294 -3.54 -20.54 -0.11
N ILE A 295 -4.44 -19.65 -0.53
CA ILE A 295 -4.08 -18.39 -1.17
C ILE A 295 -4.50 -17.27 -0.25
N CYS A 296 -3.52 -16.47 0.17
CA CYS A 296 -3.75 -15.30 0.97
C CYS A 296 -4.57 -14.23 0.23
N SER A 297 -5.02 -13.22 0.97
CA SER A 297 -5.74 -12.07 0.45
C SER A 297 -5.02 -11.36 -0.72
N CYS A 298 -3.70 -11.47 -0.76
CA CYS A 298 -2.86 -10.94 -1.83
C CYS A 298 -2.98 -11.72 -3.13
N GLY A 299 -3.04 -13.04 -3.02
CA GLY A 299 -3.04 -13.94 -4.16
C GLY A 299 -4.41 -14.18 -4.76
N VAL A 300 -5.49 -13.94 -4.02
CA VAL A 300 -6.85 -14.12 -4.53
C VAL A 300 -7.24 -13.02 -5.52
N VAL A 301 -6.70 -11.80 -5.37
CA VAL A 301 -6.92 -10.64 -6.23
C VAL A 301 -6.66 -10.95 -7.73
N PRO A 302 -5.47 -11.45 -8.12
CA PRO A 302 -5.20 -11.77 -9.52
C PRO A 302 -6.07 -12.92 -10.06
N LEU A 303 -6.39 -13.91 -9.23
CA LEU A 303 -7.25 -15.04 -9.62
C LEU A 303 -8.70 -14.61 -9.84
N TYR A 304 -9.22 -13.76 -8.96
CA TYR A 304 -10.54 -13.19 -9.09
C TYR A 304 -10.70 -12.43 -10.42
N ARG A 305 -9.73 -11.59 -10.77
CA ARG A 305 -9.72 -10.87 -12.05
C ARG A 305 -9.79 -11.85 -13.23
N SER A 306 -8.94 -12.89 -13.20
CA SER A 306 -8.92 -13.92 -14.26
C SER A 306 -10.26 -14.67 -14.38
N LEU A 307 -10.91 -14.99 -13.26
CA LEU A 307 -12.23 -15.63 -13.24
C LEU A 307 -13.32 -14.73 -13.86
N ILE A 308 -13.36 -13.44 -13.50
CA ILE A 308 -14.32 -12.48 -14.05
C ILE A 308 -14.10 -12.29 -15.56
N GLN A 309 -12.86 -12.13 -16.01
CA GLN A 309 -12.52 -11.96 -17.44
C GLN A 309 -12.93 -13.19 -18.28
N ARG A 310 -12.91 -14.38 -17.68
CA ARG A 310 -13.35 -15.64 -18.31
C ARG A 310 -14.86 -15.86 -18.22
N GLY A 311 -15.61 -14.89 -17.72
CA GLY A 311 -17.07 -14.91 -17.68
C GLY A 311 -17.67 -15.72 -16.54
N ALA A 312 -16.92 -15.99 -15.46
CA ALA A 312 -17.51 -16.57 -14.25
C ALA A 312 -18.63 -15.66 -13.71
N PRO A 313 -19.76 -16.22 -13.22
CA PRO A 313 -20.84 -15.40 -12.69
C PRO A 313 -20.34 -14.62 -11.45
N PRO A 314 -20.65 -13.31 -11.33
CA PRO A 314 -20.12 -12.50 -10.23
C PRO A 314 -20.46 -13.03 -8.84
N ALA A 315 -21.60 -13.71 -8.68
CA ALA A 315 -21.96 -14.39 -7.42
C ALA A 315 -20.95 -15.47 -7.01
N ALA A 316 -20.55 -16.35 -7.93
CA ALA A 316 -19.54 -17.36 -7.66
C ALA A 316 -18.16 -16.73 -7.45
N ALA A 317 -17.79 -15.75 -8.29
CA ALA A 317 -16.51 -15.08 -8.17
C ALA A 317 -16.36 -14.34 -6.84
N MET A 318 -17.40 -13.65 -6.36
CA MET A 318 -17.38 -12.95 -5.07
C MET A 318 -17.32 -13.91 -3.89
N ALA A 319 -18.07 -15.01 -3.94
CA ALA A 319 -17.97 -16.06 -2.92
C ALA A 319 -16.56 -16.68 -2.89
N PHE A 320 -15.95 -16.91 -4.06
CA PHE A 320 -14.55 -17.35 -4.18
C PHE A 320 -13.58 -16.32 -3.58
N LEU A 321 -13.76 -15.02 -3.87
CA LEU A 321 -12.92 -13.93 -3.37
C LEU A 321 -12.86 -13.90 -1.84
N VAL A 322 -14.01 -14.08 -1.19
CA VAL A 322 -14.12 -14.07 0.28
C VAL A 322 -13.68 -15.40 0.88
N ALA A 323 -14.10 -16.53 0.30
CA ALA A 323 -13.85 -17.85 0.88
C ALA A 323 -12.37 -18.25 0.88
N THR A 324 -11.64 -17.90 -0.18
CA THR A 324 -10.25 -18.37 -0.38
C THR A 324 -9.30 -17.98 0.76
N PRO A 325 -9.20 -16.70 1.17
CA PRO A 325 -8.33 -16.32 2.29
C PRO A 325 -8.89 -16.70 3.67
N GLU A 326 -10.16 -17.09 3.78
CA GLU A 326 -10.84 -17.33 5.06
C GLU A 326 -10.97 -18.81 5.45
N LEU A 327 -11.18 -19.67 4.46
CA LEU A 327 -11.44 -21.11 4.62
C LEU A 327 -10.26 -21.99 4.21
N GLY A 328 -9.12 -21.37 3.88
CA GLY A 328 -7.92 -22.06 3.45
C GLY A 328 -7.42 -23.07 4.48
N LEU A 329 -6.69 -24.09 4.01
CA LEU A 329 -6.11 -25.12 4.87
C LEU A 329 -5.16 -24.51 5.92
N ASP A 330 -4.44 -23.45 5.54
CA ASP A 330 -3.58 -22.66 6.43
C ASP A 330 -4.36 -22.03 7.59
N ALA A 331 -5.55 -21.49 7.33
CA ALA A 331 -6.42 -20.94 8.37
C ALA A 331 -6.79 -22.02 9.40
N VAL A 332 -7.10 -23.24 8.96
CA VAL A 332 -7.41 -24.37 9.86
C VAL A 332 -6.19 -24.80 10.66
N LEU A 333 -5.06 -25.04 9.99
CA LEU A 333 -3.84 -25.55 10.61
C LEU A 333 -3.26 -24.60 11.66
N LEU A 334 -3.42 -23.29 11.48
CA LEU A 334 -2.97 -22.28 12.44
C LEU A 334 -4.01 -22.00 13.53
N SER A 335 -5.30 -22.02 13.20
CA SER A 335 -6.34 -21.68 14.19
C SER A 335 -6.49 -22.75 15.28
N ILE A 336 -6.34 -24.04 14.94
CA ILE A 336 -6.51 -25.12 15.93
C ILE A 336 -5.53 -24.97 17.11
N PRO A 337 -4.21 -24.85 16.90
CA PRO A 337 -3.26 -24.71 18.01
C PRO A 337 -3.34 -23.34 18.71
N LEU A 338 -3.67 -22.27 17.98
CA LEU A 338 -3.60 -20.89 18.51
C LEU A 338 -4.91 -20.42 19.15
N LEU A 339 -6.05 -20.74 18.55
CA LEU A 339 -7.38 -20.30 18.99
C LEU A 339 -8.18 -21.41 19.68
N GLY A 340 -7.70 -22.65 19.58
CA GLY A 340 -8.44 -23.84 20.01
C GLY A 340 -9.49 -24.29 18.99
N PRO A 341 -9.94 -25.55 19.09
CA PRO A 341 -10.85 -26.14 18.10
C PRO A 341 -12.22 -25.47 18.06
N GLN A 342 -12.72 -24.97 19.19
CA GLN A 342 -14.05 -24.34 19.28
C GLN A 342 -14.10 -23.02 18.51
N VAL A 343 -13.17 -22.09 18.79
CA VAL A 343 -13.07 -20.80 18.07
C VAL A 343 -12.78 -21.03 16.59
N THR A 344 -11.96 -22.04 16.26
CA THR A 344 -11.67 -22.41 14.86
C THR A 344 -12.92 -22.84 14.11
N VAL A 345 -13.75 -23.72 14.68
CA VAL A 345 -14.99 -24.17 14.02
C VAL A 345 -15.94 -23.00 13.82
N LEU A 346 -16.10 -22.13 14.84
CA LEU A 346 -16.91 -20.92 14.72
C LEU A 346 -16.39 -20.04 13.58
N ARG A 347 -15.08 -19.76 13.53
CA ARG A 347 -14.44 -18.99 12.45
C ARG A 347 -14.80 -19.57 11.08
N LEU A 348 -14.62 -20.87 10.86
CA LEU A 348 -14.84 -21.50 9.55
C LEU A 348 -16.30 -21.50 9.14
N VAL A 349 -17.22 -21.79 10.05
CA VAL A 349 -18.66 -21.77 9.78
C VAL A 349 -19.09 -20.35 9.45
N THR A 350 -18.69 -19.37 10.26
CA THR A 350 -19.03 -17.96 10.01
C THR A 350 -18.43 -17.47 8.71
N ALA A 351 -17.15 -17.73 8.42
CA ALA A 351 -16.52 -17.38 7.16
C ALA A 351 -17.25 -17.96 5.94
N ALA A 352 -17.67 -19.23 6.00
CA ALA A 352 -18.41 -19.87 4.93
C ALA A 352 -19.78 -19.21 4.71
N LEU A 353 -20.50 -18.91 5.79
CA LEU A 353 -21.78 -18.21 5.72
C LEU A 353 -21.61 -16.79 5.14
N VAL A 354 -20.61 -16.04 5.60
CA VAL A 354 -20.31 -14.70 5.09
C VAL A 354 -19.97 -14.74 3.60
N ALA A 355 -19.08 -15.64 3.17
CA ALA A 355 -18.72 -15.80 1.76
C ALA A 355 -19.94 -16.11 0.88
N MET A 356 -20.81 -17.02 1.33
CA MET A 356 -22.04 -17.37 0.63
C MET A 356 -23.01 -16.18 0.54
N LEU A 357 -23.23 -15.46 1.65
CA LEU A 357 -24.13 -14.31 1.71
C LEU A 357 -23.62 -13.14 0.85
N VAL A 358 -22.33 -12.86 0.89
CA VAL A 358 -21.70 -11.80 0.08
C VAL A 358 -21.76 -12.15 -1.39
N GLY A 359 -21.42 -13.39 -1.76
CA GLY A 359 -21.56 -13.88 -3.13
C GLY A 359 -23.00 -13.74 -3.64
N TRP A 360 -23.97 -14.18 -2.84
CA TRP A 360 -25.38 -14.16 -3.23
C TRP A 360 -25.93 -12.74 -3.33
N TRP A 361 -25.65 -11.90 -2.33
CA TRP A 361 -26.26 -10.58 -2.20
C TRP A 361 -25.51 -9.52 -3.01
N VAL A 362 -24.21 -9.41 -2.84
CA VAL A 362 -23.38 -8.44 -3.58
C VAL A 362 -23.19 -8.95 -5.00
N GLY A 363 -22.62 -10.15 -5.15
CA GLY A 363 -22.33 -10.73 -6.47
C GLY A 363 -23.57 -10.97 -7.31
N GLY A 364 -24.70 -11.37 -6.71
CA GLY A 364 -25.97 -11.55 -7.43
C GLY A 364 -26.58 -10.27 -8.01
N ARG A 365 -26.16 -9.08 -7.53
CA ARG A 365 -26.60 -7.77 -8.05
C ARG A 365 -25.65 -7.18 -9.09
N LEU A 366 -24.49 -7.79 -9.32
CA LEU A 366 -23.53 -7.32 -10.30
C LEU A 366 -23.91 -7.80 -11.70
N LYS A 367 -23.67 -6.94 -12.68
CA LYS A 367 -23.80 -7.33 -14.08
C LYS A 367 -22.71 -8.35 -14.40
N LYS A 368 -23.09 -9.42 -15.09
CA LYS A 368 -22.11 -10.35 -15.64
C LYS A 368 -21.29 -9.62 -16.69
N ALA A 369 -19.96 -9.68 -16.58
CA ALA A 369 -19.09 -9.15 -17.62
C ALA A 369 -19.41 -9.87 -18.93
N GLU A 370 -19.56 -9.11 -20.01
CA GLU A 370 -19.58 -9.68 -21.35
C GLU A 370 -18.28 -10.46 -21.52
N ARG A 371 -18.37 -11.72 -21.97
CA ARG A 371 -17.17 -12.51 -22.24
C ARG A 371 -16.35 -11.69 -23.22
N ALA A 372 -15.09 -11.41 -22.90
CA ALA A 372 -14.16 -11.05 -23.94
C ALA A 372 -14.30 -12.14 -25.00
N GLU A 373 -14.70 -11.78 -26.21
CA GLU A 373 -14.68 -12.71 -27.33
C GLU A 373 -13.27 -13.30 -27.34
N GLU A 374 -13.11 -14.52 -26.84
CA GLU A 374 -11.99 -15.36 -27.20
C GLU A 374 -12.08 -15.36 -28.71
N GLY A 375 -11.17 -14.62 -29.36
CA GLY A 375 -11.08 -14.59 -30.81
C GLY A 375 -11.17 -16.04 -31.24
N ILE A 376 -12.21 -16.35 -32.02
CA ILE A 376 -12.43 -17.67 -32.57
C ILE A 376 -11.14 -17.97 -33.32
N GLU A 377 -10.24 -18.72 -32.68
CA GLU A 377 -9.05 -19.24 -33.35
C GLU A 377 -9.57 -20.02 -34.54
N ALA A 378 -9.15 -19.62 -35.73
CA ALA A 378 -9.44 -20.32 -36.96
C ALA A 378 -9.17 -21.83 -36.74
N PRO A 379 -10.08 -22.71 -37.18
CA PRO A 379 -9.93 -24.14 -36.92
C PRO A 379 -8.62 -24.64 -37.54
N GLY A 380 -7.63 -24.98 -36.70
CA GLY A 380 -6.39 -25.61 -37.19
C GLY A 380 -5.10 -25.42 -36.38
N GLN A 381 -5.03 -24.53 -35.39
CA GLN A 381 -3.80 -24.38 -34.59
C GLN A 381 -4.13 -24.24 -33.11
N THR A 382 -4.24 -25.37 -32.39
CA THR A 382 -4.15 -25.31 -30.93
C THR A 382 -2.67 -25.08 -30.58
N PRO A 383 -2.32 -23.96 -29.93
CA PRO A 383 -0.93 -23.71 -29.55
C PRO A 383 -0.42 -24.88 -28.69
N GLY A 384 0.80 -25.34 -28.98
CA GLY A 384 1.42 -26.44 -28.24
C GLY A 384 1.52 -26.12 -26.74
N THR A 385 1.55 -27.14 -25.89
CA THR A 385 1.56 -26.98 -24.41
C THR A 385 2.65 -26.03 -23.93
N ILE A 386 3.83 -26.03 -24.57
CA ILE A 386 4.94 -25.12 -24.27
C ILE A 386 4.58 -23.66 -24.58
N GLN A 387 3.93 -23.40 -25.72
CA GLN A 387 3.49 -22.07 -26.10
C GLN A 387 2.38 -21.55 -25.17
N ARG A 388 1.47 -22.43 -24.75
CA ARG A 388 0.44 -22.12 -23.75
C ARG A 388 1.03 -21.83 -22.38
N LEU A 389 2.04 -22.59 -21.95
CA LEU A 389 2.77 -22.33 -20.71
C LEU A 389 3.55 -21.01 -20.79
N GLY A 390 4.17 -20.71 -21.93
CA GLY A 390 4.85 -19.44 -22.18
C GLY A 390 3.89 -18.24 -22.14
N ALA A 391 2.70 -18.37 -22.70
CA ALA A 391 1.64 -17.37 -22.61
C ALA A 391 1.15 -17.20 -21.16
N ALA A 392 0.89 -18.32 -20.47
CA ALA A 392 0.49 -18.34 -19.06
C ALA A 392 1.47 -17.55 -18.18
N LEU A 393 2.77 -17.85 -18.28
CA LEU A 393 3.81 -17.17 -17.52
C LEU A 393 3.87 -15.68 -17.85
N ARG A 394 3.69 -15.30 -19.12
CA ARG A 394 3.74 -13.90 -19.56
C ARG A 394 2.55 -13.10 -19.04
N THR A 395 1.37 -13.70 -19.00
CA THR A 395 0.17 -13.10 -18.41
C THR A 395 0.34 -12.96 -16.90
N GLY A 396 0.71 -14.05 -16.21
CA GLY A 396 0.86 -14.09 -14.76
C GLY A 396 1.95 -13.15 -14.21
N THR A 397 3.14 -13.13 -14.82
CA THR A 397 4.27 -12.30 -14.37
C THR A 397 4.31 -10.90 -14.99
N GLY A 398 3.44 -10.63 -15.96
CA GLY A 398 3.40 -9.38 -16.71
C GLY A 398 2.13 -8.59 -16.42
N GLU A 399 1.06 -8.92 -17.13
CA GLU A 399 -0.22 -8.20 -17.09
C GLU A 399 -0.84 -8.22 -15.69
N VAL A 400 -0.84 -9.39 -15.04
CA VAL A 400 -1.44 -9.56 -13.73
C VAL A 400 -0.64 -8.79 -12.66
N VAL A 401 0.70 -8.84 -12.71
CA VAL A 401 1.58 -8.04 -11.83
C VAL A 401 1.32 -6.55 -12.04
N ASP A 402 1.25 -6.10 -13.29
CA ASP A 402 1.08 -4.69 -13.64
C ASP A 402 -0.15 -4.05 -12.98
N HIS A 403 -1.27 -4.77 -12.90
CA HIS A 403 -2.52 -4.26 -12.34
C HIS A 403 -2.65 -4.44 -10.82
N THR A 404 -1.90 -5.35 -10.21
CA THR A 404 -2.08 -5.72 -8.79
C THR A 404 -0.95 -5.23 -7.89
N ALA A 405 0.27 -5.09 -8.41
CA ALA A 405 1.43 -4.66 -7.64
C ALA A 405 1.25 -3.30 -6.92
N PRO A 406 0.66 -2.24 -7.54
CA PRO A 406 0.45 -0.96 -6.85
C PRO A 406 -0.43 -1.09 -5.60
N TRP A 407 -1.49 -1.89 -5.70
CA TRP A 407 -2.39 -2.17 -4.59
C TRP A 407 -1.71 -2.98 -3.50
N ILE A 408 -0.93 -4.00 -3.87
CA ILE A 408 -0.18 -4.82 -2.92
C ILE A 408 0.84 -3.99 -2.15
N VAL A 409 1.62 -3.13 -2.82
CA VAL A 409 2.58 -2.24 -2.16
C VAL A 409 1.88 -1.29 -1.20
N LEU A 410 0.76 -0.69 -1.61
CA LEU A 410 -0.04 0.18 -0.76
C LEU A 410 -0.60 -0.57 0.46
N GLY A 411 -1.15 -1.77 0.24
CA GLY A 411 -1.70 -2.62 1.30
C GLY A 411 -0.66 -3.03 2.33
N LEU A 412 0.51 -3.51 1.89
CA LEU A 412 1.64 -3.87 2.77
C LEU A 412 2.16 -2.67 3.55
N GLY A 413 2.24 -1.50 2.92
CA GLY A 413 2.63 -0.25 3.58
C GLY A 413 1.63 0.18 4.67
N VAL A 414 0.33 0.16 4.37
CA VAL A 414 -0.71 0.47 5.37
C VAL A 414 -0.69 -0.55 6.51
N ALA A 415 -0.53 -1.83 6.22
CA ALA A 415 -0.43 -2.86 7.26
C ALA A 415 0.74 -2.60 8.21
N ALA A 416 1.95 -2.38 7.68
CA ALA A 416 3.13 -2.07 8.49
C ALA A 416 2.96 -0.80 9.36
N LEU A 417 2.13 0.15 8.91
CA LEU A 417 1.83 1.38 9.64
C LEU A 417 0.79 1.17 10.75
N VAL A 418 -0.19 0.27 10.54
CA VAL A 418 -1.29 0.04 11.48
C VAL A 418 -0.91 -0.94 12.59
N THR A 419 0.01 -1.88 12.34
CA THR A 419 0.44 -2.90 13.32
C THR A 419 0.74 -2.36 14.72
N PRO A 420 1.53 -1.27 14.91
CA PRO A 420 1.83 -0.74 16.25
C PRO A 420 0.57 -0.32 17.03
N PHE A 421 -0.44 0.18 16.33
CA PHE A 421 -1.70 0.58 16.95
C PHE A 421 -2.51 -0.61 17.41
N LEU A 422 -2.47 -1.72 16.69
CA LEU A 422 -3.14 -2.95 17.11
C LEU A 422 -2.49 -3.49 18.39
N GLU A 423 -1.16 -3.47 18.49
CA GLU A 423 -0.42 -4.00 19.65
C GLU A 423 -0.54 -3.15 20.92
N SER A 424 -0.99 -1.91 20.82
CA SER A 424 -1.18 -1.04 21.99
C SER A 424 -2.34 -1.53 22.87
N GLY A 425 -2.05 -2.03 24.08
CA GLY A 425 -2.97 -2.80 24.94
C GLY A 425 -4.27 -2.12 25.44
N TRP A 426 -4.66 -0.95 24.92
CA TRP A 426 -5.93 -0.29 25.25
C TRP A 426 -7.17 -1.07 24.77
N LEU A 427 -6.99 -1.92 23.74
CA LEU A 427 -8.07 -2.69 23.11
C LEU A 427 -8.77 -3.68 24.06
N GLY A 428 -8.10 -4.15 25.11
CA GLY A 428 -8.67 -5.08 26.10
C GLY A 428 -9.67 -4.43 27.09
N SER A 429 -9.81 -3.10 27.09
CA SER A 429 -10.69 -2.38 28.03
C SER A 429 -12.07 -2.02 27.48
N LEU A 430 -12.36 -2.39 26.24
CA LEU A 430 -13.56 -1.97 25.53
C LEU A 430 -14.78 -2.85 25.86
N PRO A 431 -16.00 -2.28 25.87
CA PRO A 431 -17.24 -3.07 26.00
C PRO A 431 -17.37 -4.14 24.89
N PRO A 432 -17.95 -5.34 25.18
CA PRO A 432 -18.02 -6.48 24.24
C PRO A 432 -18.79 -6.30 22.92
N VAL A 433 -19.42 -5.14 22.72
CA VAL A 433 -20.05 -4.75 21.44
C VAL A 433 -19.18 -3.73 20.72
N ALA A 434 -18.52 -2.86 21.48
CA ALA A 434 -17.62 -1.84 20.95
C ALA A 434 -16.31 -2.48 20.44
N ASP A 435 -15.79 -3.50 21.13
CA ASP A 435 -14.63 -4.27 20.66
C ASP A 435 -14.93 -4.97 19.33
N VAL A 436 -16.09 -5.61 19.16
CA VAL A 436 -16.50 -6.28 17.91
C VAL A 436 -16.56 -5.28 16.77
N PHE A 437 -17.21 -4.13 16.99
CA PHE A 437 -17.31 -3.10 15.96
C PHE A 437 -15.94 -2.53 15.60
N LEU A 438 -15.12 -2.23 16.60
CA LEU A 438 -13.78 -1.69 16.40
C LEU A 438 -12.89 -2.69 15.66
N PHE A 439 -12.84 -3.95 16.09
CA PHE A 439 -12.01 -4.98 15.46
C PHE A 439 -12.47 -5.34 14.04
N ALA A 440 -13.78 -5.33 13.76
CA ALA A 440 -14.27 -5.42 12.39
C ALA A 440 -13.81 -4.24 11.52
N LEU A 441 -13.82 -3.03 12.08
CA LEU A 441 -13.38 -1.83 11.39
C LEU A 441 -11.86 -1.74 11.24
N LEU A 442 -11.09 -2.31 12.19
CA LEU A 442 -9.64 -2.41 12.12
C LEU A 442 -9.20 -3.50 11.14
N GLY A 443 -9.93 -4.61 11.04
CA GLY A 443 -9.70 -5.62 9.99
C GLY A 443 -9.91 -5.04 8.59
N PHE A 444 -10.98 -4.28 8.39
CA PHE A 444 -11.38 -3.72 7.08
C PHE A 444 -10.31 -2.97 6.24
N PRO A 445 -9.44 -2.11 6.82
CA PRO A 445 -8.36 -1.48 6.08
C PRO A 445 -7.06 -2.29 6.14
N THR A 446 -6.92 -3.20 7.10
CA THR A 446 -5.64 -3.85 7.37
C THR A 446 -5.41 -5.01 6.42
N TYR A 447 -4.28 -4.94 5.73
CA TYR A 447 -3.84 -6.00 4.85
C TYR A 447 -3.14 -7.08 5.67
N VAL A 448 -3.94 -7.91 6.35
CA VAL A 448 -3.43 -9.01 7.18
C VAL A 448 -3.82 -10.33 6.54
N CYS A 449 -2.82 -11.19 6.31
CA CYS A 449 -3.09 -12.54 5.83
C CYS A 449 -3.73 -13.35 6.96
N ALA A 450 -4.55 -14.36 6.63
CA ALA A 450 -5.11 -15.25 7.65
C ALA A 450 -4.02 -15.87 8.54
N ALA A 451 -2.84 -16.17 7.97
CA ALA A 451 -1.71 -16.71 8.69
C ALA A 451 -1.16 -15.78 9.78
N SER A 452 -1.06 -14.47 9.53
CA SER A 452 -0.56 -13.48 10.49
C SER A 452 -1.67 -12.90 11.39
N ALA A 453 -2.91 -12.88 10.92
CA ALA A 453 -4.06 -12.44 11.70
C ALA A 453 -4.40 -13.40 12.86
N THR A 454 -4.14 -14.71 12.68
CA THR A 454 -4.50 -15.75 13.65
C THR A 454 -3.68 -15.66 14.95
N PRO A 455 -2.32 -15.59 14.92
CA PRO A 455 -1.53 -15.34 16.12
C PRO A 455 -1.86 -14.01 16.79
N LEU A 456 -2.09 -12.96 16.00
CA LEU A 456 -2.45 -11.64 16.53
C LEU A 456 -3.75 -11.69 17.33
N VAL A 457 -4.79 -12.32 16.78
CA VAL A 457 -6.05 -12.53 17.50
C VAL A 457 -5.86 -13.43 18.71
N ALA A 458 -5.06 -14.50 18.61
CA ALA A 458 -4.76 -15.35 19.76
C ALA A 458 -4.12 -14.56 20.92
N ALA A 459 -3.17 -13.67 20.63
CA ALA A 459 -2.55 -12.78 21.61
C ALA A 459 -3.58 -11.84 22.25
N PHE A 460 -4.46 -11.24 21.46
CA PHE A 460 -5.50 -10.36 22.02
C PHE A 460 -6.52 -11.10 22.86
N LEU A 461 -6.95 -12.29 22.44
CA LEU A 461 -7.85 -13.13 23.21
C LEU A 461 -7.21 -13.50 24.57
N ALA A 462 -5.89 -13.75 24.60
CA ALA A 462 -5.14 -13.98 25.84
C ALA A 462 -5.12 -12.76 26.76
N THR A 463 -5.20 -11.54 26.20
CA THR A 463 -5.28 -10.28 26.96
C THR A 463 -6.71 -9.81 27.27
N GLY A 464 -7.74 -10.61 26.95
CA GLY A 464 -9.13 -10.33 27.30
C GLY A 464 -10.02 -9.82 26.17
N LEU A 465 -9.57 -9.85 24.91
CA LEU A 465 -10.45 -9.59 23.75
C LEU A 465 -11.57 -10.62 23.68
N SER A 466 -12.78 -10.22 23.28
CA SER A 466 -13.87 -11.18 23.09
C SER A 466 -13.66 -12.08 21.86
N PRO A 467 -14.07 -13.36 21.91
CA PRO A 467 -13.98 -14.26 20.75
C PRO A 467 -14.72 -13.75 19.50
N GLY A 468 -15.85 -13.07 19.70
CA GLY A 468 -16.61 -12.44 18.63
C GLY A 468 -15.85 -11.31 17.94
N ALA A 469 -15.10 -10.50 18.70
CA ALA A 469 -14.26 -9.44 18.13
C ALA A 469 -13.07 -10.03 17.34
N GLY A 470 -12.45 -11.08 17.88
CA GLY A 470 -11.42 -11.85 17.17
C GLY A 470 -11.92 -12.42 15.84
N ILE A 471 -13.10 -13.05 15.82
CA ILE A 471 -13.68 -13.60 14.58
C ILE A 471 -14.10 -12.49 13.61
N ALA A 472 -14.66 -11.38 14.10
CA ALA A 472 -15.00 -10.24 13.25
C ALA A 472 -13.76 -9.64 12.57
N PHE A 473 -12.63 -9.55 13.28
CA PHE A 473 -11.34 -9.18 12.71
C PHE A 473 -10.84 -10.22 11.70
N LEU A 474 -10.91 -11.52 12.04
CA LEU A 474 -10.45 -12.59 11.16
C LEU A 474 -11.25 -12.71 9.87
N ILE A 475 -12.51 -12.27 9.84
CA ILE A 475 -13.34 -12.22 8.62
C ILE A 475 -13.06 -10.96 7.80
N THR A 476 -12.84 -9.83 8.45
CA THR A 476 -12.65 -8.55 7.75
C THR A 476 -11.21 -8.36 7.28
N GLY A 477 -10.20 -8.70 8.05
CA GLY A 477 -8.79 -8.51 7.68
C GLY A 477 -8.38 -9.20 6.36
N PRO A 478 -8.50 -10.53 6.26
CA PRO A 478 -8.11 -11.25 5.05
C PRO A 478 -9.06 -10.99 3.87
N ALA A 479 -10.38 -10.93 4.07
CA ALA A 479 -11.31 -10.75 2.96
C ALA A 479 -11.53 -9.30 2.50
N THR A 480 -11.51 -8.32 3.41
CA THR A 480 -11.69 -6.89 3.09
C THR A 480 -10.43 -6.12 3.39
N ASN A 481 -9.67 -5.78 2.36
CA ASN A 481 -8.51 -4.92 2.47
C ASN A 481 -8.48 -3.93 1.31
N ILE A 482 -7.59 -2.95 1.38
CA ILE A 482 -7.48 -1.89 0.38
C ILE A 482 -7.27 -2.46 -1.03
N SER A 483 -6.54 -3.57 -1.18
CA SER A 483 -6.31 -4.21 -2.48
C SER A 483 -7.55 -4.91 -3.02
N THR A 484 -8.33 -5.62 -2.18
CA THR A 484 -9.57 -6.26 -2.63
C THR A 484 -10.64 -5.21 -2.98
N LEU A 485 -10.72 -4.13 -2.21
CA LEU A 485 -11.62 -3.00 -2.50
C LEU A 485 -11.23 -2.27 -3.79
N GLY A 486 -9.93 -2.01 -3.97
CA GLY A 486 -9.39 -1.43 -5.21
C GLY A 486 -9.71 -2.28 -6.43
N LEU A 487 -9.53 -3.60 -6.31
CA LEU A 487 -9.88 -4.56 -7.35
C LEU A 487 -11.38 -4.55 -7.67
N VAL A 488 -12.24 -4.71 -6.66
CA VAL A 488 -13.70 -4.72 -6.86
C VAL A 488 -14.18 -3.41 -7.46
N SER A 489 -13.61 -2.28 -7.02
CA SER A 489 -13.93 -0.97 -7.59
C SER A 489 -13.48 -0.86 -9.04
N SER A 490 -12.30 -1.38 -9.40
CA SER A 490 -11.79 -1.38 -10.78
C SER A 490 -12.61 -2.26 -11.73
N LEU A 491 -13.17 -3.37 -11.26
CA LEU A 491 -13.89 -4.34 -12.10
C LEU A 491 -15.40 -4.11 -12.14
N HIS A 492 -15.99 -3.70 -11.01
CA HIS A 492 -17.45 -3.60 -10.84
C HIS A 492 -17.92 -2.19 -10.48
N GLY A 493 -17.00 -1.24 -10.37
CA GLY A 493 -17.27 0.15 -10.02
C GLY A 493 -17.31 0.42 -8.52
N ARG A 494 -17.10 1.69 -8.15
CA ARG A 494 -17.01 2.14 -6.75
C ARG A 494 -18.24 1.83 -5.89
N ARG A 495 -19.44 1.86 -6.47
CA ARG A 495 -20.69 1.52 -5.75
C ARG A 495 -20.70 0.05 -5.30
N ALA A 496 -20.18 -0.85 -6.13
CA ALA A 496 -20.07 -2.26 -5.79
C ALA A 496 -19.03 -2.48 -4.68
N ALA A 497 -17.89 -1.77 -4.73
CA ALA A 497 -16.87 -1.86 -3.68
C ALA A 497 -17.38 -1.35 -2.32
N ILE A 498 -18.13 -0.23 -2.30
CA ILE A 498 -18.76 0.29 -1.08
C ILE A 498 -19.81 -0.70 -0.56
N ALA A 499 -20.65 -1.25 -1.44
CA ALA A 499 -21.65 -2.25 -1.03
C ALA A 499 -20.97 -3.51 -0.46
N PHE A 500 -19.92 -4.01 -1.11
CA PHE A 500 -19.11 -5.13 -0.63
C PHE A 500 -18.54 -4.84 0.77
N ALA A 501 -17.90 -3.68 0.96
CA ALA A 501 -17.36 -3.23 2.23
C ALA A 501 -18.41 -3.21 3.34
N LEU A 502 -19.53 -2.51 3.12
CA LEU A 502 -20.59 -2.36 4.11
C LEU A 502 -21.20 -3.71 4.51
N VAL A 503 -21.41 -4.60 3.54
CA VAL A 503 -21.95 -5.94 3.79
C VAL A 503 -20.99 -6.78 4.60
N MET A 504 -19.71 -6.79 4.23
CA MET A 504 -18.69 -7.54 4.95
C MET A 504 -18.60 -7.08 6.40
N VAL A 505 -18.50 -5.77 6.65
CA VAL A 505 -18.46 -5.22 8.01
C VAL A 505 -19.75 -5.56 8.77
N THR A 506 -20.92 -5.40 8.14
CA THR A 506 -22.20 -5.70 8.80
C THR A 506 -22.31 -7.17 9.17
N LEU A 507 -21.96 -8.08 8.26
CA LEU A 507 -22.01 -9.52 8.50
C LEU A 507 -20.96 -9.94 9.55
N ALA A 508 -19.78 -9.36 9.54
CA ALA A 508 -18.75 -9.64 10.53
C ALA A 508 -19.17 -9.18 11.93
N VAL A 509 -19.69 -7.94 12.05
CA VAL A 509 -20.16 -7.38 13.33
C VAL A 509 -21.35 -8.16 13.88
N THR A 510 -22.36 -8.43 13.04
CA THR A 510 -23.54 -9.21 13.46
C THR A 510 -23.15 -10.61 13.89
N SER A 511 -22.23 -11.26 13.17
CA SER A 511 -21.72 -12.58 13.55
C SER A 511 -20.91 -12.55 14.85
N GLY A 512 -20.03 -11.55 15.03
CA GLY A 512 -19.23 -11.38 16.24
C GLY A 512 -20.10 -11.15 17.48
N ILE A 513 -21.12 -10.29 17.38
CA ILE A 513 -22.10 -10.06 18.45
C ILE A 513 -22.86 -11.36 18.76
N ALA A 514 -23.33 -12.08 17.74
CA ALA A 514 -24.03 -13.35 17.92
C ALA A 514 -23.16 -14.41 18.62
N ILE A 515 -21.86 -14.43 18.33
CA ILE A 515 -20.91 -15.35 18.99
C ILE A 515 -20.74 -14.97 20.46
N ASN A 516 -20.53 -13.69 20.76
CA ASN A 516 -20.39 -13.21 22.14
C ASN A 516 -21.64 -13.51 22.98
N THR A 517 -22.84 -13.33 22.43
CA THR A 517 -24.09 -13.58 23.15
C THR A 517 -24.40 -15.07 23.33
N THR A 518 -23.99 -15.92 22.38
CA THR A 518 -24.33 -17.36 22.40
C THR A 518 -23.31 -18.19 23.17
N PHE A 519 -22.01 -17.87 23.06
CA PHE A 519 -20.92 -18.72 23.54
C PHE A 519 -20.12 -18.12 24.71
N GLY A 520 -20.29 -16.83 25.02
CA GLY A 520 -19.60 -16.18 26.15
C GLY A 520 -18.08 -16.28 26.06
N ALA A 521 -17.41 -16.54 27.20
CA ALA A 521 -15.97 -16.73 27.27
C ALA A 521 -15.60 -18.15 26.78
N LEU A 522 -14.96 -18.23 25.62
CA LEU A 522 -14.41 -19.48 25.10
C LEU A 522 -13.01 -19.73 25.68
N PRO A 523 -12.65 -20.98 26.01
CA PRO A 523 -11.31 -21.30 26.47
C PRO A 523 -10.33 -21.14 25.31
N VAL A 524 -9.40 -20.21 25.46
CA VAL A 524 -8.31 -19.98 24.50
C VAL A 524 -7.02 -20.54 25.10
N PRO A 525 -6.22 -21.30 24.33
CA PRO A 525 -4.93 -21.79 24.81
C PRO A 525 -4.05 -20.64 25.33
N SER A 526 -3.35 -20.85 26.45
CA SER A 526 -2.35 -19.89 26.92
C SER A 526 -1.16 -19.92 25.96
N LEU A 527 -0.83 -18.76 25.39
CA LEU A 527 0.22 -18.63 24.38
C LEU A 527 1.61 -18.83 25.03
N ALA A 528 2.08 -20.08 25.06
CA ALA A 528 3.47 -20.41 25.32
C ALA A 528 4.14 -20.73 23.98
N THR A 529 4.99 -19.78 23.55
CA THR A 529 6.06 -19.93 22.57
C THR A 529 5.69 -20.52 21.21
N LEU A 530 5.24 -19.68 20.31
CA LEU A 530 5.57 -19.81 18.89
C LEU A 530 5.82 -18.42 18.33
N ILE A 531 6.90 -18.29 17.54
CA ILE A 531 7.24 -17.20 16.62
C ILE A 531 8.22 -16.15 17.18
N GLU A 532 9.50 -16.44 16.97
CA GLU A 532 10.40 -15.54 16.22
C GLU A 532 11.30 -16.44 15.36
N GLU A 533 10.80 -16.86 14.20
CA GLU A 533 11.68 -17.43 13.17
C GLU A 533 11.99 -16.35 12.13
N ALA A 534 13.28 -16.08 11.95
CA ALA A 534 13.75 -15.25 10.86
C ALA A 534 13.22 -15.80 9.52
N PRO A 535 12.95 -14.93 8.52
CA PRO A 535 12.39 -15.39 7.26
C PRO A 535 13.21 -16.51 6.63
N SER A 536 12.56 -17.62 6.27
CA SER A 536 13.20 -18.78 5.65
C SER A 536 13.90 -18.41 4.34
N LEU A 537 14.87 -19.21 3.89
CA LEU A 537 15.54 -19.02 2.59
C LEU A 537 14.54 -18.98 1.43
N LEU A 538 13.45 -19.75 1.50
CA LEU A 538 12.38 -19.73 0.51
C LEU A 538 11.65 -18.39 0.48
N GLN A 539 11.34 -17.81 1.65
CA GLN A 539 10.70 -16.49 1.76
C GLN A 539 11.62 -15.40 1.21
N GLN A 540 12.91 -15.44 1.55
CA GLN A 540 13.89 -14.47 1.04
C GLN A 540 14.06 -14.58 -0.49
N ALA A 541 14.22 -15.78 -1.02
CA ALA A 541 14.32 -16.00 -2.46
C ALA A 541 13.04 -15.55 -3.19
N SER A 542 11.87 -15.86 -2.64
CA SER A 542 10.59 -15.44 -3.19
C SER A 542 10.45 -13.91 -3.18
N LEU A 543 10.87 -13.25 -2.10
CA LEU A 543 10.87 -11.79 -1.99
C LEU A 543 11.74 -11.15 -3.07
N VAL A 544 12.96 -11.66 -3.27
CA VAL A 544 13.87 -11.16 -4.33
C VAL A 544 13.22 -11.26 -5.72
N ILE A 545 12.61 -12.41 -6.03
CA ILE A 545 11.93 -12.62 -7.32
C ILE A 545 10.73 -11.66 -7.45
N LEU A 546 9.90 -11.55 -6.42
CA LEU A 546 8.73 -10.69 -6.39
C LEU A 546 9.11 -9.21 -6.56
N THR A 547 10.12 -8.74 -5.81
CA THR A 547 10.68 -7.40 -5.96
C THR A 547 11.18 -7.20 -7.39
N GLY A 548 11.88 -8.16 -7.99
CA GLY A 548 12.29 -8.11 -9.39
C GLY A 548 11.13 -7.93 -10.38
N LEU A 549 10.01 -8.63 -10.16
CA LEU A 549 8.79 -8.46 -10.97
C LEU A 549 8.17 -7.07 -10.82
N PHE A 550 8.10 -6.55 -9.59
CA PHE A 550 7.54 -5.22 -9.30
C PHE A 550 8.41 -4.13 -9.91
N LEU A 551 9.74 -4.20 -9.73
CA LEU A 551 10.68 -3.26 -10.33
C LEU A 551 10.63 -3.31 -11.86
N ARG A 552 10.49 -4.51 -12.46
CA ARG A 552 10.30 -4.66 -13.91
C ARG A 552 9.00 -3.98 -14.37
N SER A 553 7.91 -4.11 -13.62
CA SER A 553 6.64 -3.44 -13.90
C SER A 553 6.80 -1.92 -13.87
N VAL A 554 7.42 -1.37 -12.82
CA VAL A 554 7.71 0.06 -12.67
C VAL A 554 8.61 0.56 -13.81
N VAL A 555 9.67 -0.18 -14.16
CA VAL A 555 10.57 0.19 -15.27
C VAL A 555 9.84 0.17 -16.61
N ARG A 556 8.96 -0.79 -16.86
CA ARG A 556 8.25 -0.90 -18.14
C ARG A 556 7.15 0.14 -18.29
N ARG A 557 6.36 0.36 -17.24
CA ARG A 557 5.17 1.21 -17.26
C ARG A 557 5.46 2.67 -16.91
N GLY A 558 6.51 2.92 -16.15
CA GLY A 558 6.76 4.18 -15.47
C GLY A 558 5.92 4.31 -14.19
N PRO A 559 6.38 5.11 -13.20
CA PRO A 559 5.67 5.32 -11.94
C PRO A 559 4.28 5.94 -12.13
N ARG A 560 4.08 6.73 -13.20
CA ARG A 560 2.79 7.35 -13.53
C ARG A 560 1.71 6.32 -13.81
N ALA A 561 2.00 5.36 -14.70
CA ALA A 561 1.04 4.33 -15.06
C ALA A 561 0.88 3.30 -13.93
N PHE A 562 1.95 3.04 -13.16
CA PHE A 562 1.88 2.19 -11.97
C PHE A 562 0.93 2.77 -10.91
N ALA A 563 1.09 4.05 -10.53
CA ALA A 563 0.17 4.73 -9.62
C ALA A 563 -1.21 5.01 -10.25
N GLY A 564 -1.30 5.04 -11.58
CA GLY A 564 -2.54 5.20 -12.34
C GLY A 564 -3.61 4.18 -11.96
N GLU A 565 -3.21 2.93 -11.74
CA GLU A 565 -4.10 1.84 -11.29
C GLU A 565 -4.83 2.17 -9.99
N LEU A 566 -4.15 2.85 -9.06
CA LEU A 566 -4.74 3.28 -7.79
C LEU A 566 -5.81 4.34 -8.02
N ARG A 567 -5.53 5.32 -8.89
CA ARG A 567 -6.46 6.43 -9.18
C ARG A 567 -7.70 5.94 -9.92
N GLU A 568 -7.52 5.04 -10.89
CA GLU A 568 -8.63 4.42 -11.62
C GLU A 568 -9.53 3.63 -10.67
N GLY A 569 -8.95 2.78 -9.82
CA GLY A 569 -9.73 2.02 -8.84
C GLY A 569 -10.39 2.88 -7.76
N LEU A 570 -9.80 4.00 -7.33
CA LEU A 570 -10.44 4.93 -6.39
C LEU A 570 -11.54 5.81 -7.03
N GLY A 571 -11.74 5.72 -8.35
CA GLY A 571 -12.68 6.56 -9.08
C GLY A 571 -12.24 8.02 -9.13
N TRP A 572 -10.93 8.26 -9.17
CA TRP A 572 -10.30 9.57 -9.28
C TRP A 572 -9.86 9.88 -10.71
N ALA A 573 -10.15 8.98 -11.66
CA ALA A 573 -9.93 9.21 -13.08
C ALA A 573 -10.91 10.27 -13.61
N HIS A 574 -10.37 11.38 -14.11
CA HIS A 574 -11.04 12.34 -14.96
C HIS A 574 -10.33 12.41 -16.30
#